data_AF-A0A521WBI5-F1
#
_entry.id   AF-A0A521WBI5-F1
#
_cell.length_a   1.000
_cell.length_b   1.000
_cell.length_c   1.000
_cell.angle_alpha   90.00
_cell.angle_beta   90.00
_cell.angle_gamma   90.00
#
_symmetry.space_group_name_H-M   'P 1'
#
loop_
_entity.id
_entity.type
_entity.pdbx_description
1 polymer ?
#
loop_
_entity_poly.entity_id
_entity_poly.type
_entity_poly.pdbx_seq_one_letter_code
_entity_poly.pdbx_strand_id
1 'polypeptide(L)'
;MVLQEIVEDIHALREDIEAYERKYGVLSETFYELYLKGEEPENASWILDWSDWAGAYKIWLRRKEQYSNAIEDLRGQSDSLLH
;
A
#
# COMPACT_ATOMS: atom_id res chain seq x y z
N MET A 1 -4.38 -12.39 13.14
CA MET A 1 -4.79 -11.55 12.00
C MET A 1 -5.45 -12.48 11.01
N VAL A 2 -6.71 -12.22 10.69
CA VAL A 2 -7.49 -13.06 9.76
C VAL A 2 -7.21 -12.58 8.34
N LEU A 3 -7.06 -13.48 7.37
CA LEU A 3 -6.80 -13.13 5.95
C LEU A 3 -7.81 -12.09 5.42
N GLN A 4 -9.07 -12.21 5.83
CA GLN A 4 -10.14 -11.28 5.50
C GLN A 4 -9.83 -9.84 5.96
N GLU A 5 -9.31 -9.66 7.18
CA GLU A 5 -8.92 -8.34 7.70
C GLU A 5 -7.80 -7.71 6.85
N ILE A 6 -6.85 -8.52 6.38
CA ILE A 6 -5.76 -8.04 5.50
C ILE A 6 -6.34 -7.55 4.18
N VAL A 7 -7.30 -8.29 3.61
CA VAL A 7 -7.94 -7.92 2.34
C VAL A 7 -8.76 -6.64 2.50
N GLU A 8 -9.54 -6.52 3.58
CA GLU A 8 -10.31 -5.31 3.90
C GLU A 8 -9.40 -4.09 4.07
N ASP A 9 -8.29 -4.24 4.81
CA ASP A 9 -7.28 -3.18 4.96
C ASP A 9 -6.66 -2.77 3.63
N ILE A 10 -6.34 -3.74 2.75
CA ILE A 10 -5.78 -3.47 1.42
C ILE A 10 -6.75 -2.62 0.60
N HIS A 11 -8.05 -2.94 0.63
CA HIS A 11 -9.06 -2.21 -0.12
C HIS A 11 -9.30 -0.81 0.45
N ALA A 12 -9.40 -0.66 1.77
CA ALA A 12 -9.55 0.65 2.40
C ALA A 12 -8.37 1.58 2.07
N LEU A 13 -7.13 1.08 2.20
CA LEU A 13 -5.93 1.86 1.88
C LEU A 13 -5.85 2.22 0.39
N ARG A 14 -6.31 1.33 -0.50
CA ARG A 14 -6.39 1.60 -1.95
C ARG A 14 -7.31 2.79 -2.23
N GLU A 15 -8.47 2.85 -1.60
CA GLU A 15 -9.41 3.96 -1.77
C GLU A 15 -8.82 5.29 -1.28
N ASP A 16 -8.15 5.28 -0.12
CA ASP A 16 -7.46 6.46 0.41
C ASP A 16 -6.38 6.96 -0.56
N ILE A 17 -5.54 6.04 -1.06
CA ILE A 17 -4.48 6.33 -2.01
C ILE A 17 -5.05 6.91 -3.32
N GLU A 18 -6.10 6.31 -3.87
CA GLU A 18 -6.76 6.78 -5.10
C GLU A 18 -7.36 8.19 -4.96
N ALA A 19 -7.77 8.60 -3.75
CA ALA A 19 -8.25 9.96 -3.52
C ALA A 19 -7.14 10.99 -3.78
N TYR A 20 -5.90 10.70 -3.36
CA TYR A 20 -4.74 11.55 -3.63
C TYR A 20 -4.38 11.53 -5.12
N GLU A 21 -4.37 10.36 -5.76
CA GLU A 21 -4.09 10.24 -7.20
C GLU A 21 -5.06 11.09 -8.04
N ARG A 22 -6.35 11.08 -7.70
CA ARG A 22 -7.36 11.91 -8.38
C ARG A 22 -7.20 13.39 -8.07
N LYS A 23 -6.82 13.75 -6.84
CA LYS A 23 -6.60 15.14 -6.41
C LYS A 23 -5.44 15.79 -7.16
N TYR A 24 -4.37 15.03 -7.43
CA TYR A 24 -3.14 15.55 -8.04
C TYR A 24 -2.91 15.13 -9.49
N GLY A 25 -3.67 14.18 -10.01
CA GLY A 25 -3.57 13.71 -11.40
C GLY A 25 -2.32 12.88 -11.71
N VAL A 26 -1.72 12.25 -10.70
CA VAL A 26 -0.48 11.45 -10.82
C VAL A 26 -0.66 10.13 -10.06
N LEU A 27 -0.05 9.05 -10.56
CA LEU A 27 -0.11 7.74 -9.91
C LEU A 27 0.84 7.64 -8.72
N SER A 28 0.47 6.81 -7.75
CA SER A 28 1.23 6.59 -6.52
C SER A 28 2.64 6.09 -6.75
N GLU A 29 2.89 5.32 -7.81
CA GLU A 29 4.24 4.87 -8.16
C GLU A 29 5.15 6.06 -8.51
N THR A 30 4.65 7.01 -9.29
CA THR A 30 5.39 8.24 -9.64
C THR A 30 5.61 9.10 -8.40
N PHE A 31 4.61 9.23 -7.53
CA PHE A 31 4.77 9.91 -6.24
C PHE A 31 5.83 9.25 -5.36
N TYR A 32 5.85 7.92 -5.34
CA TYR A 32 6.76 7.16 -4.50
C TYR A 32 8.21 7.28 -4.97
N GLU A 33 8.46 7.32 -6.27
CA GLU A 33 9.78 7.56 -6.83
C GLU A 33 10.33 8.95 -6.43
N LEU A 34 9.50 9.99 -6.49
CA LEU A 34 9.87 11.34 -6.08
C LEU A 34 10.15 11.40 -4.57
N TYR A 35 9.31 10.75 -3.76
CA TYR A 35 9.52 10.57 -2.33
C TYR A 35 10.87 9.92 -2.00
N LEU A 36 11.23 8.84 -2.69
CA LEU A 36 12.50 8.16 -2.47
C LEU A 36 13.72 9.00 -2.85
N LYS A 37 13.57 9.94 -3.79
CA LYS A 37 14.63 10.86 -4.21
C LYS A 37 14.82 12.05 -3.25
N GLY A 38 13.89 12.26 -2.31
CA GLY A 38 13.91 13.43 -1.43
C GLY A 38 13.54 14.73 -2.15
N GLU A 39 12.87 14.62 -3.30
CA GLU A 39 12.33 15.79 -4.00
C GLU A 39 11.02 16.19 -3.32
N GLU A 40 11.08 17.22 -2.49
CA GLU A 40 9.88 17.79 -1.85
C GLU A 40 9.07 18.60 -2.89
N PRO A 41 7.74 18.48 -2.88
CA PRO A 41 6.90 19.35 -3.69
C PRO A 41 7.13 20.83 -3.37
N GLU A 42 7.21 21.68 -4.40
CA GLU A 42 7.36 23.13 -4.22
C GLU A 42 6.15 23.79 -3.52
N ASN A 43 5.00 23.10 -3.49
CA ASN A 43 3.76 23.62 -2.93
C ASN A 43 3.52 23.11 -1.50
N ALA A 44 3.41 24.03 -0.53
CA ALA A 44 3.15 23.68 0.87
C ALA A 44 1.86 22.88 1.10
N SER A 45 0.83 23.05 0.25
CA SER A 45 -0.38 22.22 0.30
C SER A 45 -0.12 20.78 -0.10
N TRP A 46 0.92 20.52 -0.90
CA TRP A 46 1.30 19.16 -1.26
C TRP A 46 2.04 18.49 -0.11
N ILE A 47 2.89 19.20 0.63
CA ILE A 47 3.73 18.62 1.70
C ILE A 47 2.90 17.93 2.79
N LEU A 48 1.75 18.50 3.17
CA LEU A 48 0.89 17.94 4.22
C LEU A 48 0.22 16.64 3.75
N ASP A 49 -0.48 16.70 2.61
CA ASP A 49 -1.14 15.55 1.99
C ASP A 49 -0.14 14.45 1.59
N TRP A 50 1.09 14.83 1.26
CA TRP A 50 2.19 13.94 0.89
C TRP A 50 2.62 13.03 2.03
N SER A 51 2.69 13.54 3.26
CA SER A 51 3.09 12.73 4.42
C SER A 51 2.03 11.67 4.74
N ASP A 52 0.76 12.05 4.65
CA ASP A 52 -0.37 11.15 4.90
C ASP A 52 -0.47 10.09 3.80
N TRP A 53 -0.36 10.49 2.52
CA TRP A 53 -0.31 9.57 1.38
C TRP A 53 0.87 8.59 1.51
N ALA A 54 2.08 9.06 1.84
CA ALA A 54 3.26 8.20 1.96
C ALA A 54 3.11 7.19 3.10
N GLY A 55 2.44 7.58 4.19
CA GLY A 55 2.05 6.69 5.27
C GLY A 55 1.10 5.58 4.79
N ALA A 56 -0.01 5.98 4.17
CA ALA A 56 -1.01 5.05 3.63
C ALA A 56 -0.39 4.07 2.61
N TYR A 57 0.43 4.58 1.68
CA TYR A 57 1.09 3.79 0.65
C TYR A 57 2.06 2.75 1.24
N LYS A 58 2.87 3.12 2.24
CA LYS A 58 3.77 2.17 2.92
C LYS A 58 3.01 1.08 3.68
N ILE A 59 1.91 1.45 4.35
CA ILE A 59 1.06 0.47 5.03
C ILE A 59 0.44 -0.48 4.00
N TRP A 60 -0.05 0.03 2.88
CA TRP A 60 -0.61 -0.78 1.80
C TRP A 60 0.39 -1.79 1.25
N LEU A 61 1.64 -1.38 0.98
CA LEU A 61 2.71 -2.28 0.57
C LEU A 61 2.95 -3.40 1.59
N ARG A 62 3.03 -3.06 2.88
CA ARG A 62 3.20 -4.03 3.95
C ARG A 62 2.01 -4.99 4.05
N ARG A 63 0.77 -4.52 3.89
CA ARG A 63 -0.42 -5.38 3.89
C ARG A 63 -0.42 -6.34 2.70
N LYS A 64 -0.01 -5.90 1.52
CA LYS A 64 0.16 -6.78 0.36
C LYS A 64 1.23 -7.85 0.59
N GLU A 65 2.34 -7.51 1.21
CA GLU A 65 3.39 -8.47 1.59
C GLU A 65 2.84 -9.51 2.58
N GLN A 66 2.13 -9.06 3.63
CA GLN A 66 1.48 -9.95 4.59
C GLN A 66 0.45 -10.88 3.94
N TYR A 67 -0.32 -10.37 2.98
CA TYR A 67 -1.25 -11.18 2.19
C TYR A 67 -0.50 -12.25 1.38
N SER A 68 0.58 -11.88 0.69
CA SER A 68 1.40 -12.82 -0.08
C SER A 68 1.93 -13.95 0.79
N ASN A 69 2.53 -13.60 1.94
CA ASN A 69 3.06 -14.58 2.89
C ASN A 69 1.96 -15.50 3.43
N ALA A 70 0.79 -14.94 3.78
CA ALA A 70 -0.33 -15.75 4.26
C ALA A 70 -0.85 -16.74 3.21
N ILE A 71 -0.86 -16.36 1.93
CA ILE A 71 -1.24 -17.25 0.83
C ILE A 71 -0.18 -18.34 0.62
N GLU A 72 1.11 -18.01 0.70
CA GLU A 72 2.20 -18.99 0.61
C GLU A 72 2.13 -20.01 1.75
N ASP A 73 1.90 -19.56 2.99
CA ASP A 73 1.74 -20.45 4.15
C ASP A 73 0.56 -21.42 3.98
N LEU A 74 -0.59 -20.93 3.49
CA LEU A 74 -1.78 -21.75 3.23
C LEU A 74 -1.53 -22.79 2.12
N ARG A 75 -0.76 -22.42 1.08
CA ARG A 75 -0.38 -23.35 0.01
C ARG A 75 0.59 -24.42 0.52
N GLY A 76 1.61 -24.03 1.28
CA GLY A 76 2.59 -24.95 1.86
C GLY A 76 1.96 -25.95 2.84
N GLN A 77 0.98 -25.53 3.64
CA GLN A 77 0.22 -26.43 4.51
C GLN A 77 -0.64 -27.41 3.70
N SER A 78 -1.23 -26.97 2.59
CA SER A 78 -2.04 -27.83 1.72
C SER A 78 -1.19 -28.92 1.05
N ASP A 79 0.01 -28.57 0.59
CA ASP A 79 0.95 -29.53 0.02
C ASP A 79 1.51 -30.50 1.08
N SER A 80 1.73 -30.03 2.32
CA SER A 80 2.18 -30.87 3.43
C SER A 80 1.14 -31.87 3.94
N LEU A 81 -0.15 -31.66 3.67
CA LEU A 81 -1.23 -32.60 4.03
C LEU A 81 -1.47 -33.67 2.95
N LEU A 82 -0.86 -33.51 1.77
CA LEU A 82 -0.92 -34.44 0.65
C LEU A 82 0.30 -35.37 0.55
N HIS A 83 1.21 -35.33 1.53
CA HIS A 83 2.34 -36.26 1.71
C HIS A 83 2.22 -37.01 3.04
#